data_AF-A0A929ZV88-F1
#
_entry.id   AF-A0A929ZV88-F1
#
_cell.length_a   1.000
_cell.length_b   1.000
_cell.length_c   1.000
_cell.angle_alpha   90.00
_cell.angle_beta   90.00
_cell.angle_gamma   90.00
#
_symmetry.space_group_name_H-M   'P 1'
#
loop_
_entity.id
_entity.type
_entity.pdbx_description
1 polymer ?
#
loop_
_entity_poly.entity_id
_entity_poly.type
_entity_poly.pdbx_seq_one_letter_code
_entity_poly.pdbx_strand_id
1 'polypeptide(L)'
;GIQPTARDYSKEKPAFSNQPNSHSSSLGKYWIGTKKVPSPSFGEKYLLYGKETTNNNALKRDIVIHPWSIIPDEEPYPSGVPESWGCPAVSPDVFKVLDEKFQSVGKNILLWAIYP
;
A
#
# COMPACT_ATOMS: atom_id res chain seq x y z
N GLY A 1 -16.81 -15.62 -9.90
CA GLY A 1 -15.88 -14.56 -10.34
C GLY A 1 -14.55 -14.82 -9.68
N ILE A 2 -13.46 -14.89 -10.46
CA ILE A 2 -12.13 -15.21 -9.95
C ILE A 2 -11.67 -14.06 -9.07
N GLN A 3 -11.36 -14.33 -7.80
CA GLN A 3 -10.85 -13.31 -6.88
C GLN A 3 -9.44 -12.89 -7.33
N PRO A 4 -9.13 -11.58 -7.45
CA PRO A 4 -7.81 -11.07 -7.83
C PRO A 4 -6.69 -11.47 -6.86
N THR A 5 -7.05 -11.81 -5.61
CA THR A 5 -6.16 -11.96 -4.46
C THR A 5 -5.40 -13.29 -4.40
N ALA A 6 -5.09 -13.90 -5.55
CA ALA A 6 -4.43 -15.21 -5.62
C ALA A 6 -3.37 -15.33 -6.73
N ARG A 7 -3.02 -14.22 -7.40
CA ARG A 7 -2.15 -14.23 -8.58
C ARG A 7 -1.13 -13.10 -8.52
N ASP A 8 -0.03 -13.26 -9.24
CA ASP A 8 1.16 -12.38 -9.26
C ASP A 8 1.44 -11.77 -10.65
N TYR A 9 0.41 -11.49 -11.43
CA TYR A 9 0.54 -11.09 -12.83
C TYR A 9 1.31 -9.80 -13.07
N SER A 10 1.26 -8.87 -12.11
CA SER A 10 1.94 -7.59 -12.17
C SER A 10 3.43 -7.64 -11.81
N LYS A 11 3.98 -8.80 -11.43
CA LYS A 11 5.38 -8.91 -10.95
C LYS A 11 6.43 -8.40 -11.95
N GLU A 12 6.19 -8.61 -13.24
CA GLU A 12 7.09 -8.16 -14.32
C GLU A 12 6.60 -6.89 -15.03
N LYS A 13 5.27 -6.75 -15.16
CA LYS A 13 4.63 -5.66 -15.92
C LYS A 13 3.43 -5.10 -15.15
N PRO A 14 3.67 -4.27 -14.12
CA PRO A 14 2.60 -3.68 -13.35
C PRO A 14 1.83 -2.65 -14.16
N ALA A 15 0.52 -2.59 -13.93
CA ALA A 15 -0.35 -1.52 -14.41
C ALA A 15 -0.71 -0.60 -13.24
N PHE A 16 -0.86 0.69 -13.52
CA PHE A 16 -1.19 1.71 -12.52
C PHE A 16 -2.47 2.44 -12.90
N SER A 17 -3.28 2.78 -11.91
CA SER A 17 -4.52 3.55 -12.11
C SER A 17 -4.89 4.32 -10.85
N ASN A 18 -5.48 5.49 -11.04
CA ASN A 18 -6.06 6.33 -9.99
C ASN A 18 -7.60 6.21 -9.93
N GLN A 19 -8.19 5.33 -10.75
CA GLN A 19 -9.64 5.20 -10.83
C GLN A 19 -10.17 4.27 -9.74
N PRO A 20 -11.34 4.56 -9.14
CA PRO A 20 -12.06 3.62 -8.29
C PRO A 20 -12.27 2.27 -8.98
N ASN A 21 -12.22 1.18 -8.22
CA ASN A 21 -12.41 -0.20 -8.72
C ASN A 21 -11.41 -0.67 -9.79
N SER A 22 -10.28 0.04 -9.97
CA SER A 22 -9.22 -0.40 -10.90
C SER A 22 -8.39 -1.58 -10.37
N HIS A 23 -8.43 -1.82 -9.05
CA HIS A 23 -7.59 -2.80 -8.35
C HIS A 23 -6.07 -2.61 -8.59
N SER A 24 -5.66 -1.40 -9.00
CA SER A 24 -4.25 -1.08 -9.28
C SER A 24 -3.75 0.00 -8.32
N SER A 25 -2.47 -0.06 -7.98
CA SER A 25 -1.78 1.01 -7.26
C SER A 25 -1.72 2.28 -8.13
N SER A 26 -1.53 3.44 -7.49
CA SER A 26 -1.30 4.71 -8.20
C SER A 26 0.12 5.21 -7.96
N LEU A 27 0.75 5.77 -8.99
CA LEU A 27 2.07 6.38 -8.87
C LEU A 27 1.98 7.80 -8.32
N GLY A 28 3.08 8.27 -7.76
CA GLY A 28 3.23 9.64 -7.28
C GLY A 28 3.42 9.74 -5.77
N LYS A 29 3.30 10.97 -5.28
CA LYS A 29 3.60 11.34 -3.89
C LYS A 29 2.36 11.27 -3.01
N TYR A 30 2.51 10.68 -1.83
CA TYR A 30 1.49 10.56 -0.80
C TYR A 30 1.99 11.16 0.50
N TRP A 31 1.10 11.80 1.26
CA TRP A 31 1.32 11.95 2.69
C TRP A 31 0.80 10.71 3.41
N ILE A 32 1.61 10.19 4.31
CA ILE A 32 1.20 9.16 5.26
C ILE A 32 0.49 9.87 6.42
N GLY A 33 -0.69 9.36 6.82
CA GLY A 33 -1.36 9.84 8.02
C GLY A 33 -0.48 9.72 9.25
N THR A 34 -0.56 10.68 10.17
CA THR A 34 0.29 10.70 11.37
C THR A 34 -0.17 9.74 12.47
N LYS A 35 -1.41 9.26 12.36
CA LYS A 35 -2.02 8.34 13.32
C LYS A 35 -2.34 7.02 12.66
N LYS A 36 -2.01 5.94 13.38
CA LYS A 36 -2.50 4.60 13.10
C LYS A 36 -4.00 4.54 13.36
N VAL A 37 -4.72 3.85 12.48
CA VAL A 37 -6.18 3.70 12.55
C VAL A 37 -6.51 2.21 12.68
N PRO A 38 -7.43 1.81 13.59
CA PRO A 38 -7.85 0.42 13.68
C PRO A 38 -8.55 -0.04 12.39
N SER A 39 -8.36 -1.32 12.05
CA SER A 39 -8.92 -1.97 10.88
C SER A 39 -9.43 -3.35 11.24
N PRO A 40 -10.72 -3.66 11.06
CA PRO A 40 -11.23 -5.02 11.30
C PRO A 40 -10.54 -6.09 10.45
N SER A 41 -10.04 -5.71 9.27
CA SER A 41 -9.42 -6.64 8.31
C SER A 41 -7.92 -6.84 8.53
N PHE A 42 -7.23 -5.86 9.14
CA PHE A 42 -5.76 -5.82 9.19
C PHE A 42 -5.19 -5.54 10.58
N GLY A 43 -6.06 -5.41 11.59
CA GLY A 43 -5.71 -4.88 12.92
C GLY A 43 -5.55 -3.37 12.88
N GLU A 44 -4.56 -2.89 12.15
CA GLU A 44 -4.16 -1.48 12.11
C GLU A 44 -3.67 -1.04 10.73
N LYS A 45 -3.81 0.24 10.40
CA LYS A 45 -3.44 0.78 9.09
C LYS A 45 -3.06 2.26 9.15
N TYR A 46 -2.36 2.73 8.13
CA TYR A 46 -2.05 4.14 7.89
C TYR A 46 -2.72 4.63 6.62
N LEU A 47 -3.48 5.72 6.71
CA LEU A 47 -4.14 6.32 5.55
C LEU A 47 -3.13 6.98 4.62
N LEU A 48 -3.33 6.84 3.30
CA LEU A 48 -2.52 7.52 2.30
C LEU A 48 -3.32 8.64 1.62
N TYR A 49 -2.76 9.85 1.65
CA TYR A 49 -3.33 11.03 1.02
C TYR A 49 -2.53 11.38 -0.23
N GLY A 50 -3.08 11.10 -1.41
CA GLY A 50 -2.47 11.48 -2.68
C GLY A 50 -2.28 12.99 -2.80
N LYS A 51 -1.13 13.40 -3.35
CA LYS A 51 -0.73 14.81 -3.52
C LYS A 51 -0.53 15.21 -4.97
N GLU A 52 -0.77 14.31 -5.90
CA GLU A 52 -0.59 14.52 -7.34
C GLU A 52 -1.83 14.05 -8.11
N THR A 53 -2.01 14.55 -9.33
CA THR A 53 -3.16 14.15 -10.19
C THR A 53 -3.19 12.66 -10.47
N THR A 54 -2.03 12.01 -10.45
CA THR A 54 -1.87 10.57 -10.63
C THR A 54 -2.34 9.75 -9.44
N ASN A 55 -2.59 10.33 -8.27
CA ASN A 55 -3.01 9.61 -7.06
C ASN A 55 -4.04 10.33 -6.17
N ASN A 56 -4.62 11.45 -6.62
CA ASN A 56 -5.53 12.28 -5.83
C ASN A 56 -6.84 11.58 -5.38
N ASN A 57 -7.16 10.37 -5.87
CA ASN A 57 -8.29 9.59 -5.38
C ASN A 57 -7.92 8.60 -4.28
N ALA A 58 -6.65 8.53 -3.85
CA ALA A 58 -6.15 7.55 -2.88
C ALA A 58 -7.05 7.41 -1.63
N LEU A 59 -7.39 8.53 -0.99
CA LEU A 59 -8.24 8.51 0.20
C LEU A 59 -9.67 8.04 -0.11
N LYS A 60 -10.26 8.47 -1.24
CA LYS A 60 -11.60 8.04 -1.68
C LYS A 60 -11.67 6.56 -2.02
N ARG A 61 -10.51 5.97 -2.34
CA ARG A 61 -10.33 4.57 -2.69
C ARG A 61 -9.87 3.71 -1.52
N ASP A 62 -9.82 4.28 -0.30
CA ASP A 62 -9.29 3.62 0.89
C ASP A 62 -7.89 3.02 0.69
N ILE A 63 -7.04 3.71 -0.07
CA ILE A 63 -5.64 3.31 -0.23
C ILE A 63 -4.89 3.58 1.07
N VAL A 64 -4.30 2.53 1.64
CA VAL A 64 -3.66 2.53 2.96
C VAL A 64 -2.40 1.70 2.96
N ILE A 65 -1.49 1.97 3.88
CA ILE A 65 -0.44 1.02 4.26
C ILE A 65 -1.01 0.11 5.34
N HIS A 66 -0.89 -1.20 5.17
CA HIS A 66 -1.35 -2.18 6.15
C HIS A 66 -0.46 -3.44 6.18
N PRO A 67 -0.41 -4.15 7.31
CA PRO A 67 0.24 -5.46 7.37
C PRO A 67 -0.64 -6.50 6.65
N TRP A 68 -0.01 -7.48 6.03
CA TRP A 68 -0.69 -8.67 5.51
C TRP A 68 0.22 -9.89 5.68
N SER A 69 -0.26 -10.90 6.42
CA SER A 69 0.49 -12.11 6.77
C SER A 69 0.97 -12.96 5.60
N ILE A 70 0.46 -12.71 4.39
CA ILE A 70 0.89 -13.41 3.17
C ILE A 70 2.15 -12.79 2.54
N ILE A 71 2.53 -11.58 2.98
CA ILE A 71 3.71 -10.88 2.48
C ILE A 71 4.91 -11.35 3.31
N PRO A 72 5.94 -11.96 2.70
CA PRO A 72 7.14 -12.37 3.42
C PRO A 72 7.97 -11.16 3.87
N ASP A 73 8.81 -11.35 4.88
CA ASP A 73 9.77 -10.34 5.33
C ASP A 73 10.94 -10.17 4.34
N GLU A 74 11.26 -11.22 3.60
CA GLU A 74 12.30 -11.26 2.58
C GLU A 74 11.73 -10.88 1.21
N GLU A 75 12.60 -10.45 0.29
CA GLU A 75 12.21 -10.09 -1.07
C GLU A 75 11.63 -11.31 -1.81
N PRO A 76 10.36 -11.26 -2.28
CA PRO A 76 9.71 -12.42 -2.87
C PRO A 76 10.18 -12.72 -4.30
N TYR A 77 10.74 -11.73 -5.01
CA TYR A 77 11.17 -11.87 -6.40
C TYR A 77 12.22 -12.98 -6.53
N PRO A 78 12.13 -13.88 -7.54
CA PRO A 78 11.29 -13.84 -8.75
C PRO A 78 9.85 -14.36 -8.61
N SER A 79 9.48 -14.85 -7.42
CA SER A 79 8.07 -15.13 -7.11
C SER A 79 7.35 -13.81 -6.85
N GLY A 80 6.07 -13.72 -7.17
CA GLY A 80 5.29 -12.58 -6.70
C GLY A 80 4.51 -12.88 -5.44
N VAL A 81 3.77 -11.87 -4.99
CA VAL A 81 2.83 -11.97 -3.88
C VAL A 81 1.41 -11.77 -4.39
N PRO A 82 0.38 -12.27 -3.68
CA PRO A 82 -0.99 -12.04 -4.07
C PRO A 82 -1.33 -10.56 -4.19
N GLU A 83 -1.95 -10.19 -5.30
CA GLU A 83 -2.30 -8.80 -5.59
C GLU A 83 -3.41 -8.27 -4.66
N SER A 84 -3.20 -7.06 -4.15
CA SER A 84 -4.18 -6.30 -3.38
C SER A 84 -5.06 -5.43 -4.30
N TRP A 85 -5.97 -4.65 -3.72
CA TRP A 85 -6.84 -3.73 -4.47
C TRP A 85 -6.15 -2.37 -4.77
N GLY A 86 -4.82 -2.31 -4.65
CA GLY A 86 -3.98 -1.14 -4.86
C GLY A 86 -3.34 -0.56 -3.60
N CYS A 87 -3.56 -1.19 -2.43
CA CYS A 87 -2.93 -0.80 -1.17
C CYS A 87 -1.49 -1.32 -1.08
N PRO A 88 -0.52 -0.52 -0.62
CA PRO A 88 0.79 -1.01 -0.21
C PRO A 88 0.66 -1.94 1.01
N ALA A 89 0.70 -3.25 0.76
CA ALA A 89 0.75 -4.26 1.79
C ALA A 89 2.21 -4.62 2.10
N VAL A 90 2.55 -4.73 3.38
CA VAL A 90 3.87 -5.15 3.86
C VAL A 90 3.71 -6.31 4.84
N SER A 91 4.80 -7.00 5.18
CA SER A 91 4.78 -8.01 6.22
C SER A 91 4.45 -7.38 7.59
N PRO A 92 3.93 -8.14 8.57
CA PRO A 92 3.67 -7.65 9.91
C PRO A 92 4.91 -7.05 10.60
N ASP A 93 6.09 -7.63 10.42
CA ASP A 93 7.32 -7.15 11.05
C ASP A 93 7.81 -5.86 10.40
N VAL A 94 7.76 -5.75 9.07
CA VAL A 94 8.04 -4.49 8.36
C VAL A 94 7.05 -3.40 8.79
N PHE A 95 5.76 -3.73 8.94
CA PHE A 95 4.77 -2.76 9.42
C PHE A 95 5.12 -2.21 10.80
N LYS A 96 5.64 -3.06 11.70
CA LYS A 96 6.07 -2.65 13.05
C LYS A 96 7.25 -1.68 13.02
N VAL A 97 8.24 -1.95 12.17
CA VAL A 97 9.38 -1.04 11.93
C VAL A 97 8.90 0.30 11.35
N LEU A 98 7.96 0.26 10.41
CA LEU A 98 7.36 1.47 9.85
C LEU A 98 6.58 2.25 10.91
N ASP A 99 5.80 1.57 11.76
CA ASP A 99 5.02 2.18 12.85
C ASP A 99 5.93 2.97 13.80
N GLU A 100 6.99 2.35 14.30
CA GLU A 100 7.98 3.00 15.17
C GLU A 100 8.62 4.22 14.50
N LYS A 101 8.98 4.10 13.22
CA LYS A 101 9.56 5.21 12.46
C LYS A 101 8.55 6.35 12.27
N PHE A 102 7.31 6.04 11.91
CA PHE A 102 6.27 7.04 11.68
C PHE A 102 5.94 7.81 12.95
N GLN A 103 5.85 7.11 14.09
CA GLN A 103 5.58 7.73 15.39
C GLN A 103 6.76 8.58 15.90
N SER A 104 8.00 8.22 15.58
CA SER A 104 9.18 8.98 16.04
C SER A 104 9.40 10.33 15.34
N VAL A 105 8.94 10.49 14.09
CA VAL A 105 9.18 11.71 13.29
C VAL A 105 8.33 12.90 13.77
N GLY A 106 7.15 12.65 14.33
CA GLY A 106 6.25 13.71 14.83
C GLY A 106 5.73 14.69 13.77
N LYS A 107 5.92 14.38 12.48
CA LYS A 107 5.51 15.20 11.31
C LYS A 107 5.03 14.31 10.18
N ASN A 108 4.39 14.91 9.18
CA ASN A 108 3.96 14.19 7.97
C ASN A 108 5.16 13.60 7.22
N ILE A 109 5.07 12.32 6.89
CA ILE A 109 6.06 11.62 6.07
C ILE A 109 5.56 11.55 4.64
N LEU A 110 6.46 11.81 3.69
CA LEU A 110 6.20 11.66 2.26
C LEU A 110 6.57 10.24 1.82
N LEU A 111 5.59 9.51 1.29
CA LEU A 111 5.82 8.29 0.53
C LEU A 111 5.83 8.65 -0.95
N TRP A 112 6.83 8.18 -1.70
CA TRP A 112 6.88 8.38 -3.15
C TRP A 112 6.85 7.02 -3.86
N ALA A 113 5.73 6.73 -4.53
CA ALA A 113 5.59 5.56 -5.38
C ALA A 113 6.09 5.90 -6.78
N ILE A 114 7.16 5.23 -7.21
CA ILE A 114 7.79 5.40 -8.52
C ILE A 114 7.89 4.05 -9.24
N TYR A 115 7.85 4.08 -10.57
CA TYR A 115 8.11 2.95 -11.44
C TYR A 115 9.01 3.45 -12.58
N PRO A 116 10.26 2.95 -12.70
CA PRO A 116 11.26 3.41 -13.67
C PRO A 116 10.96 2.94 -15.11
#